data_AF-A0A0G1BEJ2-F1
#
_entry.id   AF-A0A0G1BEJ2-F1
#
_cell.length_a   1.000
_cell.length_b   1.000
_cell.length_c   1.000
_cell.angle_alpha   90.00
_cell.angle_beta   90.00
_cell.angle_gamma   90.00
#
_symmetry.space_group_name_H-M   'P 1'
#
loop_
_entity.id
_entity.type
_entity.pdbx_description
1 polymer ?
#
loop_
_entity_poly.entity_id
_entity_poly.type
_entity_poly.pdbx_seq_one_letter_code
_entity_poly.pdbx_strand_id
1 'polypeptide(L)'
;MDARKQALLKFVIEEYIATAEPVGSSFVTKKGDFDVSAATVRNEMRDLEDEGYLTHPHTSAGRIPTEKGYQYYVDTIMEIGEVSKKIQKAIDDAVAAGTDARDKVKQVAKFAAEHLSCSIIVAFSETSVYYTGISHLFAQPEFRDSAYTVHISKIFDHCEERLGEMYSLIPEGETEVLIGAGNPFGSSCGLVGTRVGDTLFTVLAPMRMDYAKAVALLKYIHSTK
;
A
#
# COMPACT_ATOMS: atom_id res chain seq x y z
N MET A 1 4.32 -21.68 -6.96
CA MET A 1 3.14 -21.88 -6.10
C MET A 1 1.95 -22.27 -7.00
N ASP A 2 1.11 -23.22 -6.59
CA ASP A 2 -0.08 -23.60 -7.36
C ASP A 2 -1.23 -22.58 -7.20
N ALA A 3 -2.27 -22.72 -8.03
CA ALA A 3 -3.40 -21.79 -8.08
C ALA A 3 -4.20 -21.70 -6.77
N ARG A 4 -4.32 -22.79 -6.01
CA ARG A 4 -5.06 -22.79 -4.75
C ARG A 4 -4.27 -22.09 -3.65
N LYS A 5 -2.98 -22.38 -3.54
CA LYS A 5 -2.08 -21.65 -2.63
C LYS A 5 -1.99 -20.17 -2.99
N GLN A 6 -1.99 -19.81 -4.28
CA GLN A 6 -2.10 -18.41 -4.74
C GLN A 6 -3.40 -17.76 -4.25
N ALA A 7 -4.55 -18.40 -4.46
CA ALA A 7 -5.84 -17.89 -4.00
C ALA A 7 -5.90 -17.77 -2.47
N LEU A 8 -5.32 -18.73 -1.75
CA LEU A 8 -5.22 -18.71 -0.29
C LEU A 8 -4.35 -17.56 0.21
N LEU A 9 -3.17 -17.36 -0.39
CA LEU A 9 -2.30 -16.24 -0.05
C LEU A 9 -3.00 -14.89 -0.34
N LYS A 10 -3.65 -14.77 -1.50
CA LYS A 10 -4.44 -13.59 -1.88
C LYS A 10 -5.49 -13.27 -0.82
N PHE A 11 -6.31 -14.27 -0.45
CA PHE A 11 -7.35 -14.12 0.56
C PHE A 11 -6.80 -13.67 1.92
N VAL A 12 -5.72 -14.28 2.39
CA VAL A 12 -5.10 -13.92 3.68
C VAL A 12 -4.56 -12.49 3.65
N ILE A 13 -3.95 -12.06 2.54
CA ILE A 13 -3.41 -10.71 2.38
C ILE A 13 -4.54 -9.68 2.34
N GLU A 14 -5.58 -9.89 1.52
CA GLU A 14 -6.71 -8.98 1.40
C GLU A 14 -7.49 -8.84 2.71
N GLU A 15 -7.72 -9.95 3.42
CA GLU A 15 -8.36 -9.93 4.74
C GLU A 15 -7.50 -9.18 5.77
N TYR A 16 -6.18 -9.38 5.75
CA TYR A 16 -5.28 -8.69 6.68
C TYR A 16 -5.15 -7.19 6.35
N ILE A 17 -5.20 -6.81 5.07
CA ILE A 17 -5.31 -5.41 4.64
C ILE A 17 -6.57 -4.76 5.22
N ALA A 18 -7.70 -5.46 5.15
CA ALA A 18 -9.00 -4.94 5.57
C ALA A 18 -9.14 -4.83 7.10
N THR A 19 -8.59 -5.79 7.86
CA THR A 19 -8.89 -5.94 9.29
C THR A 19 -7.72 -5.65 10.22
N ALA A 20 -6.48 -5.76 9.72
CA ALA A 20 -5.27 -5.83 10.54
C ALA A 20 -5.27 -6.98 11.58
N GLU A 21 -6.12 -8.01 11.39
CA GLU A 21 -6.24 -9.15 12.29
C GLU A 21 -5.64 -10.44 11.68
N PRO A 22 -4.87 -11.24 12.45
CA PRO A 22 -4.35 -12.50 11.95
C PRO A 22 -5.43 -13.45 11.46
N VAL A 23 -5.25 -14.00 10.26
CA VAL A 23 -6.30 -14.78 9.56
C VAL A 23 -6.20 -16.26 9.93
N GLY A 24 -7.29 -16.82 10.47
CA GLY A 24 -7.37 -18.23 10.86
C GLY A 24 -7.92 -19.13 9.75
N SER A 25 -7.42 -20.36 9.64
CA SER A 25 -7.92 -21.38 8.69
C SER A 25 -9.43 -21.59 8.70
N SER A 26 -10.08 -21.56 9.87
CA SER A 26 -11.55 -21.70 9.98
C SER A 26 -12.31 -20.49 9.44
N PHE A 27 -11.71 -19.30 9.51
CA PHE A 27 -12.26 -18.08 8.92
C PHE A 27 -12.19 -18.18 7.39
N VAL A 28 -11.03 -18.57 6.86
CA VAL A 28 -10.83 -18.79 5.41
C VAL A 28 -11.88 -19.74 4.84
N THR A 29 -12.15 -20.88 5.47
CA THR A 29 -13.17 -21.81 4.96
C THR A 29 -14.62 -21.29 5.05
N LYS A 30 -14.91 -20.35 5.95
CA LYS A 30 -16.27 -19.81 6.15
C LYS A 30 -16.56 -18.64 5.22
N LYS A 31 -15.53 -17.86 4.89
CA LYS A 31 -15.63 -16.58 4.17
C LYS A 31 -15.04 -16.64 2.77
N GLY A 32 -14.04 -17.48 2.55
CA GLY A 32 -13.43 -17.72 1.25
C GLY A 32 -14.15 -18.82 0.48
N ASP A 33 -14.00 -18.78 -0.84
CA ASP A 33 -14.59 -19.73 -1.78
C ASP A 33 -13.66 -20.94 -1.99
N PHE A 34 -13.30 -21.60 -0.89
CA PHE A 34 -12.41 -22.76 -0.89
C PHE A 34 -13.20 -24.05 -0.66
N ASP A 35 -13.27 -24.91 -1.67
CA ASP A 35 -13.93 -26.23 -1.60
C ASP A 35 -13.03 -27.29 -0.91
N VAL A 36 -12.52 -26.96 0.27
CA VAL A 36 -11.65 -27.84 1.08
C VAL A 36 -11.91 -27.69 2.57
N SER A 37 -11.53 -28.72 3.34
CA SER A 37 -11.68 -28.71 4.79
C SER A 37 -10.77 -27.68 5.49
N ALA A 38 -11.15 -27.25 6.69
CA ALA A 38 -10.31 -26.36 7.51
C ALA A 38 -8.96 -27.00 7.88
N ALA A 39 -8.88 -28.33 7.94
CA ALA A 39 -7.62 -29.04 8.15
C ALA A 39 -6.70 -28.92 6.93
N THR A 40 -7.24 -29.02 5.72
CA THR A 40 -6.51 -28.81 4.46
C THR A 40 -5.98 -27.38 4.36
N VAL A 41 -6.84 -26.39 4.61
CA VAL A 41 -6.43 -24.98 4.62
C VAL A 41 -5.34 -24.73 5.65
N ARG A 42 -5.44 -25.30 6.86
CA ARG A 42 -4.39 -25.17 7.88
C ARG A 42 -3.04 -25.70 7.40
N ASN A 43 -3.03 -26.85 6.73
CA ASN A 43 -1.80 -27.42 6.18
C ASN A 43 -1.22 -26.53 5.08
N GLU A 44 -2.05 -25.99 4.18
CA GLU A 44 -1.57 -25.10 3.12
C GLU A 44 -1.07 -23.76 3.65
N MET A 45 -1.73 -23.20 4.68
CA MET A 45 -1.23 -22.01 5.37
C MET A 45 0.11 -22.27 6.09
N ARG A 46 0.33 -23.50 6.56
CA ARG A 46 1.62 -23.93 7.12
C ARG A 46 2.68 -24.06 6.04
N ASP A 47 2.34 -24.63 4.88
CA ASP A 47 3.27 -24.66 3.75
C ASP A 47 3.67 -23.24 3.32
N LEU A 48 2.71 -22.32 3.21
CA LEU A 48 2.97 -20.91 2.89
C LEU A 48 3.87 -20.21 3.93
N GLU A 49 3.77 -20.63 5.18
CA GLU A 49 4.63 -20.16 6.27
C GLU A 49 6.04 -20.75 6.17
N ASP A 50 6.17 -22.06 5.94
CA ASP A 50 7.45 -22.74 5.74
C ASP A 50 8.18 -22.19 4.50
N GLU A 51 7.43 -21.80 3.46
CA GLU A 51 7.91 -21.12 2.26
C GLU A 51 8.20 -19.60 2.50
N GLY A 52 7.81 -19.05 3.65
CA GLY A 52 8.10 -17.68 4.10
C GLY A 52 7.16 -16.60 3.57
N TYR A 53 6.03 -16.93 2.94
CA TYR A 53 5.02 -15.96 2.49
C TYR A 53 4.10 -15.49 3.62
N LEU A 54 3.86 -16.37 4.59
CA LEU A 54 3.08 -16.09 5.78
C LEU A 54 3.94 -16.26 7.03
N THR A 55 3.50 -15.68 8.14
CA THR A 55 4.06 -15.91 9.47
C THR A 55 2.95 -15.86 10.51
N HIS A 56 3.30 -16.12 11.77
CA HIS A 56 2.40 -15.98 12.90
C HIS A 56 3.00 -15.00 13.93
N PRO A 57 2.22 -14.04 14.45
CA PRO A 57 2.72 -13.15 15.50
C PRO A 57 2.97 -13.93 16.81
N HIS A 58 2.15 -14.94 17.09
CA HIS A 58 2.25 -15.85 18.24
C HIS A 58 1.78 -17.26 17.86
N THR A 59 2.20 -18.29 18.59
CA THR A 59 1.97 -19.72 18.27
C THR A 59 0.50 -20.13 18.15
N SER A 60 -0.44 -19.38 18.76
CA SER A 60 -1.88 -19.62 18.70
C SER A 60 -2.65 -18.63 17.80
N ALA A 61 -1.97 -17.62 17.25
CA ALA A 61 -2.60 -16.63 16.39
C ALA A 61 -2.81 -17.18 14.97
N GLY A 62 -3.73 -16.56 14.23
CA GLY A 62 -3.84 -16.75 12.78
C GLY A 62 -2.53 -16.40 12.05
N ARG A 63 -2.56 -16.41 10.72
CA ARG A 63 -1.40 -16.01 9.91
C ARG A 63 -1.52 -14.58 9.44
N ILE A 64 -0.36 -13.93 9.31
CA ILE A 64 -0.20 -12.61 8.71
C ILE A 64 0.79 -12.71 7.54
N PRO A 65 0.68 -11.84 6.53
CA PRO A 65 1.63 -11.80 5.43
C PRO A 65 3.01 -11.31 5.89
N THR A 66 4.05 -11.85 5.26
CA THR A 66 5.42 -11.32 5.36
C THR A 66 5.68 -10.30 4.26
N GLU A 67 6.84 -9.63 4.30
CA GLU A 67 7.35 -8.84 3.18
C GLU A 67 7.33 -9.63 1.86
N LYS A 68 7.83 -10.87 1.89
CA LYS A 68 7.82 -11.78 0.73
C LYS A 68 6.39 -12.10 0.26
N GLY A 69 5.46 -12.26 1.20
CA GLY A 69 4.03 -12.42 0.90
C GLY A 69 3.47 -11.24 0.12
N TYR A 70 3.73 -10.02 0.58
CA TYR A 70 3.30 -8.79 -0.09
C TYR A 70 3.96 -8.59 -1.46
N GLN A 71 5.26 -8.84 -1.58
CA GLN A 71 5.98 -8.77 -2.87
C GLN A 71 5.34 -9.71 -3.89
N TYR A 72 5.16 -10.99 -3.54
CA TYR A 72 4.50 -11.95 -4.42
C TYR A 72 3.06 -11.53 -4.77
N TYR A 73 2.33 -10.98 -3.80
CA TYR A 73 0.99 -10.46 -4.04
C TYR A 73 0.98 -9.39 -5.13
N VAL A 74 1.76 -8.34 -4.95
CA VAL A 74 1.84 -7.21 -5.88
C VAL A 74 2.34 -7.66 -7.26
N ASP A 75 3.35 -8.53 -7.32
CA ASP A 75 3.99 -8.90 -8.58
C ASP A 75 3.17 -9.90 -9.40
N THR A 76 2.39 -10.78 -8.75
CA THR A 76 1.86 -11.98 -9.42
C THR A 76 0.34 -12.15 -9.34
N ILE A 77 -0.31 -11.78 -8.24
CA ILE A 77 -1.71 -12.20 -7.96
C ILE A 77 -2.65 -11.04 -7.61
N MET A 78 -2.12 -9.82 -7.44
CA MET A 78 -2.89 -8.60 -7.27
C MET A 78 -3.61 -8.26 -8.57
N GLU A 79 -4.89 -7.90 -8.45
CA GLU A 79 -5.70 -7.44 -9.57
C GLU A 79 -5.95 -5.94 -9.43
N ILE A 80 -5.46 -5.15 -10.39
CA ILE A 80 -5.67 -3.71 -10.41
C ILE A 80 -7.02 -3.44 -11.08
N GLY A 81 -8.00 -3.00 -10.29
CA GLY A 81 -9.30 -2.57 -10.80
C GLY A 81 -9.28 -1.18 -11.43
N GLU A 82 -10.43 -0.76 -11.95
CA GLU A 82 -10.62 0.61 -12.43
C GLU A 82 -11.07 1.56 -11.31
N VAL A 83 -10.60 2.80 -11.38
CA VAL A 83 -11.10 3.87 -10.52
C VAL A 83 -12.55 4.18 -10.90
N SER A 84 -13.49 4.13 -9.95
CA SER A 84 -14.90 4.40 -10.25
C SER A 84 -15.13 5.80 -10.83
N LYS A 85 -16.13 5.97 -11.69
CA LYS A 85 -16.48 7.28 -12.30
C LYS A 85 -16.73 8.38 -11.27
N LYS A 86 -17.24 8.04 -10.09
CA LYS A 86 -17.41 8.97 -8.98
C LYS A 86 -16.07 9.51 -8.46
N ILE A 87 -15.08 8.63 -8.31
CA ILE A 87 -13.73 8.99 -7.86
C ILE A 87 -13.01 9.77 -8.96
N GLN A 88 -13.11 9.33 -10.22
CA GLN A 88 -12.58 10.05 -11.38
C GLN A 88 -13.04 11.50 -11.40
N LYS A 89 -14.36 11.70 -11.32
CA LYS A 89 -14.96 13.05 -11.24
C LYS A 89 -14.45 13.85 -10.04
N ALA A 90 -14.31 13.23 -8.88
CA ALA A 90 -13.83 13.93 -7.68
C ALA A 90 -12.37 14.39 -7.81
N ILE A 91 -11.53 13.62 -8.52
CA ILE A 91 -10.16 14.03 -8.86
C ILE A 91 -10.20 15.19 -9.84
N ASP A 92 -11.02 15.10 -10.90
CA ASP A 92 -11.15 16.17 -11.89
C ASP A 92 -11.64 17.47 -11.26
N ASP A 93 -12.62 17.38 -10.34
CA ASP A 93 -13.14 18.52 -9.58
C ASP A 93 -12.05 19.10 -8.64
N ALA A 94 -11.22 18.25 -8.01
CA ALA A 94 -10.08 18.69 -7.19
C ALA A 94 -9.01 19.41 -8.02
N VAL A 95 -8.73 18.93 -9.24
CA VAL A 95 -7.84 19.60 -10.19
C VAL A 95 -8.43 20.93 -10.66
N ALA A 96 -9.74 21.00 -10.88
CA ALA A 96 -10.40 22.24 -11.30
C ALA A 96 -10.44 23.31 -10.21
N ALA A 97 -10.47 22.90 -8.93
CA ALA A 97 -10.47 23.81 -7.79
C ALA A 97 -9.12 24.50 -7.53
N GLY A 98 -8.02 23.94 -8.04
CA GLY A 98 -6.68 24.48 -7.81
C GLY A 98 -6.38 25.73 -8.63
N THR A 99 -5.77 26.73 -8.01
CA THR A 99 -5.50 28.04 -8.63
C THR A 99 -4.28 28.05 -9.55
N ASP A 100 -3.29 27.22 -9.25
CA ASP A 100 -2.06 27.05 -10.03
C ASP A 100 -1.63 25.57 -10.07
N ALA A 101 -0.60 25.24 -10.85
CA ALA A 101 -0.15 23.86 -11.03
C ALA A 101 0.20 23.14 -9.71
N ARG A 102 0.85 23.83 -8.76
CA ARG A 102 1.21 23.23 -7.46
C ARG A 102 -0.02 23.06 -6.58
N ASP A 103 -0.91 24.05 -6.56
CA ASP A 103 -2.15 23.95 -5.78
C ASP A 103 -3.04 22.81 -6.30
N LYS A 104 -3.18 22.64 -7.62
CA LYS A 104 -3.90 21.51 -8.22
C LYS A 104 -3.38 20.15 -7.73
N VAL A 105 -2.06 19.95 -7.76
CA VAL A 105 -1.44 18.72 -7.26
C VAL A 105 -1.71 18.55 -5.75
N LYS A 106 -1.66 19.62 -4.96
CA LYS A 106 -1.99 19.57 -3.52
C LYS A 106 -3.46 19.21 -3.27
N GLN A 107 -4.41 19.69 -4.08
CA GLN A 107 -5.82 19.31 -3.96
C GLN A 107 -6.02 17.83 -4.27
N VAL A 108 -5.38 17.31 -5.34
CA VAL A 108 -5.40 15.88 -5.66
C VAL A 108 -4.74 15.05 -4.56
N ALA A 109 -3.62 15.51 -3.99
CA ALA A 109 -2.95 14.85 -2.86
C ALA A 109 -3.85 14.75 -1.63
N LYS A 110 -4.55 15.84 -1.26
CA LYS A 110 -5.51 15.82 -0.15
C LYS A 110 -6.67 14.86 -0.41
N PHE A 111 -7.22 14.88 -1.63
CA PHE A 111 -8.27 13.95 -2.03
C PHE A 111 -7.80 12.49 -1.94
N ALA A 112 -6.62 12.18 -2.51
CA ALA A 112 -6.05 10.84 -2.49
C ALA A 112 -5.78 10.35 -1.07
N ALA A 113 -5.22 11.21 -0.20
CA ALA A 113 -4.99 10.91 1.20
C ALA A 113 -6.29 10.51 1.93
N GLU A 114 -7.36 11.28 1.72
CA GLU A 114 -8.67 10.99 2.30
C GLU A 114 -9.25 9.68 1.75
N HIS A 115 -9.26 9.52 0.43
CA HIS A 115 -9.88 8.39 -0.23
C HIS A 115 -9.19 7.06 0.05
N LEU A 116 -7.86 7.08 0.20
CA LEU A 116 -7.04 5.91 0.53
C LEU A 116 -6.84 5.74 2.04
N SER A 117 -7.17 6.74 2.86
CA SER A 117 -6.84 6.77 4.30
C SER A 117 -5.34 6.51 4.55
N CYS A 118 -4.50 7.16 3.74
CA CYS A 118 -3.04 7.02 3.74
C CYS A 118 -2.36 8.39 3.78
N SER A 119 -1.05 8.40 4.05
CA SER A 119 -0.26 9.61 3.83
C SER A 119 0.18 9.71 2.37
N ILE A 120 0.29 10.95 1.88
CA ILE A 120 0.73 11.26 0.53
C ILE A 120 1.96 12.17 0.64
N ILE A 121 3.00 11.82 -0.09
CA ILE A 121 4.21 12.62 -0.29
C ILE A 121 4.24 13.06 -1.75
N VAL A 122 4.33 14.36 -1.98
CA VAL A 122 4.50 14.96 -3.30
C VAL A 122 5.82 15.70 -3.33
N ALA A 123 6.71 15.34 -4.25
CA ALA A 123 7.90 16.12 -4.54
C ALA A 123 7.72 16.83 -5.88
N PHE A 124 7.91 18.16 -5.91
CA PHE A 124 7.90 18.98 -7.12
C PHE A 124 9.30 19.14 -7.73
N SER A 125 10.33 18.77 -6.97
CA SER A 125 11.75 18.71 -7.35
C SER A 125 12.50 17.96 -6.23
N GLU A 126 13.81 17.78 -6.34
CA GLU A 126 14.65 17.18 -5.29
C GLU A 126 14.73 18.01 -3.98
N THR A 127 14.24 19.26 -3.97
CA THR A 127 14.29 20.15 -2.79
C THR A 127 12.95 20.79 -2.45
N SER A 128 11.87 20.34 -3.08
CA SER A 128 10.54 20.91 -2.86
C SER A 128 9.55 19.79 -2.66
N VAL A 129 9.10 19.65 -1.42
CA VAL A 129 8.23 18.57 -0.99
C VAL A 129 6.99 19.08 -0.28
N TYR A 130 5.91 18.32 -0.38
CA TYR A 130 4.63 18.56 0.25
C TYR A 130 4.07 17.24 0.77
N TYR A 131 3.52 17.27 1.98
CA TYR A 131 2.94 16.10 2.63
C TYR A 131 1.50 16.38 3.06
N THR A 132 0.67 15.34 3.01
CA THR A 132 -0.68 15.37 3.61
C THR A 132 -1.11 13.96 4.03
N GLY A 133 -2.18 13.85 4.83
CA GLY A 133 -2.67 12.55 5.31
C GLY A 133 -1.84 11.90 6.42
N ILE A 134 -0.92 12.62 7.07
CA ILE A 134 -0.15 12.08 8.21
C ILE A 134 -1.07 11.62 9.35
N SER A 135 -2.18 12.32 9.58
CA SER A 135 -3.20 11.91 10.55
C SER A 135 -3.84 10.57 10.19
N HIS A 136 -4.04 10.30 8.89
CA HIS A 136 -4.58 9.02 8.43
C HIS A 136 -3.57 7.90 8.66
N LEU A 137 -2.29 8.16 8.40
CA LEU A 137 -1.21 7.22 8.72
C LEU A 137 -1.23 6.86 10.21
N PHE A 138 -1.19 7.85 11.11
CA PHE A 138 -1.12 7.58 12.55
C PHE A 138 -2.44 7.10 13.18
N ALA A 139 -3.57 7.18 12.48
CA ALA A 139 -4.83 6.58 12.93
C ALA A 139 -4.88 5.05 12.75
N GLN A 140 -3.95 4.48 11.99
CA GLN A 140 -3.91 3.07 11.66
C GLN A 140 -3.47 2.19 12.86
N PRO A 141 -4.03 0.97 13.02
CA PRO A 141 -3.74 0.03 14.11
C PRO A 141 -2.27 -0.11 14.56
N GLU A 142 -1.31 -0.12 13.64
CA GLU A 142 0.13 -0.26 13.91
C GLU A 142 0.69 0.86 14.78
N PHE A 143 0.09 2.04 14.72
CA PHE A 143 0.57 3.24 15.40
C PHE A 143 0.04 3.39 16.83
N ARG A 144 -0.63 2.36 17.36
CA ARG A 144 -0.93 2.27 18.79
C ARG A 144 0.33 2.10 19.64
N ASP A 145 1.43 1.63 19.05
CA ASP A 145 2.75 1.63 19.65
C ASP A 145 3.44 3.00 19.45
N SER A 146 3.79 3.65 20.56
CA SER A 146 4.45 4.96 20.53
C SER A 146 5.88 4.89 19.99
N ALA A 147 6.61 3.79 20.23
CA ALA A 147 7.94 3.59 19.68
C ALA A 147 7.89 3.45 18.16
N TYR A 148 6.91 2.70 17.65
CA TYR A 148 6.66 2.58 16.22
C TYR A 148 6.28 3.93 15.59
N THR A 149 5.43 4.71 16.27
CA THR A 149 5.03 6.06 15.82
C THR A 149 6.22 7.01 15.71
N VAL A 150 7.08 7.05 16.73
CA VAL A 150 8.30 7.87 16.71
C VAL A 150 9.29 7.40 15.65
N HIS A 151 9.35 6.09 15.37
CA HIS A 151 10.20 5.57 14.31
C HIS A 151 9.73 6.08 12.93
N ILE A 152 8.43 5.98 12.64
CA ILE A 152 7.86 6.38 11.35
C ILE A 152 7.81 7.91 11.20
N SER A 153 7.65 8.69 12.26
CA SER A 153 7.64 10.16 12.14
C SER A 153 8.94 10.71 11.54
N LYS A 154 10.07 10.04 11.79
CA LYS A 154 11.38 10.40 11.23
C LYS A 154 11.43 10.35 9.71
N ILE A 155 10.55 9.58 9.07
CA ILE A 155 10.44 9.58 7.61
C ILE A 155 10.14 10.99 7.12
N PHE A 156 9.22 11.70 7.77
CA PHE A 156 8.84 13.05 7.35
C PHE A 156 9.89 14.10 7.70
N ASP A 157 10.62 13.91 8.81
CA ASP A 157 11.73 14.79 9.20
C ASP A 157 12.89 14.72 8.19
N HIS A 158 13.11 13.55 7.56
CA HIS A 158 14.26 13.28 6.68
C HIS A 158 13.87 12.98 5.23
N CYS A 159 12.62 13.18 4.81
CA CYS A 159 12.19 12.74 3.49
C CYS A 159 12.89 13.49 2.35
N GLU A 160 13.28 14.74 2.54
CA GLU A 160 14.08 15.49 1.55
C GLU A 160 15.40 14.78 1.20
N GLU A 161 16.04 14.14 2.18
CA GLU A 161 17.29 13.40 2.00
C GLU A 161 17.12 12.13 1.16
N ARG A 162 15.88 11.64 1.04
CA ARG A 162 15.51 10.42 0.29
C ARG A 162 14.97 10.69 -1.10
N LEU A 163 14.73 11.95 -1.47
CA LEU A 163 14.10 12.29 -2.75
C LEU A 163 14.91 11.80 -3.96
N GLY A 164 16.24 11.94 -3.94
CA GLY A 164 17.09 11.45 -5.04
C GLY A 164 16.95 9.95 -5.27
N GLU A 165 16.90 9.15 -4.19
CA GLU A 165 16.65 7.71 -4.26
C GLU A 165 15.24 7.42 -4.81
N MET A 166 14.22 8.15 -4.34
CA MET A 166 12.85 8.00 -4.84
C MET A 166 12.72 8.31 -6.34
N TYR A 167 13.36 9.37 -6.83
CA TYR A 167 13.37 9.69 -8.27
C TYR A 167 14.08 8.62 -9.11
N SER A 168 15.10 7.95 -8.55
CA SER A 168 15.77 6.84 -9.23
C SER A 168 14.93 5.57 -9.25
N LEU A 169 14.18 5.29 -8.19
CA LEU A 169 13.36 4.08 -8.07
C LEU A 169 12.00 4.20 -8.77
N ILE A 170 11.55 5.43 -9.06
CA ILE A 170 10.24 5.69 -9.66
C ILE A 170 10.45 6.53 -10.94
N PRO A 171 10.72 5.86 -12.09
CA PRO A 171 10.94 6.53 -13.36
C PRO A 171 9.73 7.35 -13.83
N GLU A 172 9.99 8.36 -14.66
CA GLU A 172 8.92 9.12 -15.30
C GLU A 172 8.09 8.23 -16.22
N GLY A 173 6.75 8.33 -16.13
CA GLY A 173 5.86 7.49 -16.95
C GLY A 173 5.39 6.22 -16.26
N GLU A 174 6.00 5.85 -15.14
CA GLU A 174 5.77 4.56 -14.50
C GLU A 174 5.02 4.70 -13.17
N THR A 175 4.42 3.59 -12.72
CA THR A 175 3.81 3.48 -11.39
C THR A 175 4.42 2.27 -10.70
N GLU A 176 5.25 2.54 -9.69
CA GLU A 176 6.04 1.54 -9.01
C GLU A 176 5.50 1.26 -7.61
N VAL A 177 5.62 0.01 -7.19
CA VAL A 177 5.27 -0.45 -5.84
C VAL A 177 6.55 -0.90 -5.15
N LEU A 178 6.93 -0.17 -4.10
CA LEU A 178 8.15 -0.42 -3.35
C LEU A 178 7.79 -1.01 -1.98
N ILE A 179 8.21 -2.26 -1.77
CA ILE A 179 7.90 -3.04 -0.57
C ILE A 179 9.19 -3.44 0.11
N GLY A 180 9.23 -3.28 1.44
CA GLY A 180 10.29 -3.91 2.22
C GLY A 180 11.66 -3.27 2.01
N ALA A 181 12.67 -4.11 1.75
CA ALA A 181 14.04 -3.65 1.47
C ALA A 181 14.17 -2.77 0.21
N GLY A 182 13.20 -2.85 -0.72
CA GLY A 182 13.14 -1.98 -1.91
C GLY A 182 12.52 -0.61 -1.65
N ASN A 183 11.99 -0.35 -0.45
CA ASN A 183 11.42 0.94 -0.08
C ASN A 183 12.50 1.85 0.54
N PRO A 184 12.68 3.10 0.04
CA PRO A 184 13.67 4.05 0.59
C PRO A 184 13.46 4.41 2.07
N PHE A 185 12.27 4.12 2.60
CA PHE A 185 11.90 4.34 3.99
C PHE A 185 11.92 3.06 4.85
N GLY A 186 12.39 1.95 4.28
CA GLY A 186 12.56 0.66 4.96
C GLY A 186 11.29 -0.18 5.06
N SER A 187 11.41 -1.32 5.76
CA SER A 187 10.43 -2.41 5.75
C SER A 187 9.19 -2.20 6.63
N SER A 188 9.11 -1.09 7.37
CA SER A 188 7.95 -0.77 8.20
C SER A 188 6.79 -0.19 7.38
N CYS A 189 7.01 0.19 6.13
CA CYS A 189 6.00 0.79 5.28
C CYS A 189 6.05 0.25 3.85
N GLY A 190 4.91 0.34 3.16
CA GLY A 190 4.83 0.22 1.72
C GLY A 190 4.76 1.60 1.08
N LEU A 191 5.26 1.68 -0.15
CA LEU A 191 5.19 2.90 -0.95
C LEU A 191 4.67 2.56 -2.35
N VAL A 192 3.70 3.34 -2.84
CA VAL A 192 3.27 3.30 -4.25
C VAL A 192 3.52 4.67 -4.85
N GLY A 193 4.26 4.75 -5.94
CA GLY A 193 4.71 6.00 -6.51
C GLY A 193 4.45 6.10 -8.00
N THR A 194 4.11 7.29 -8.48
CA THR A 194 4.16 7.61 -9.91
C THR A 194 4.83 8.96 -10.11
N ARG A 195 5.54 9.09 -11.23
CA ARG A 195 6.18 10.35 -11.63
C ARG A 195 5.55 10.86 -12.91
N VAL A 196 5.14 12.14 -12.89
CA VAL A 196 4.51 12.81 -14.04
C VAL A 196 5.22 14.14 -14.33
N GLY A 197 6.14 14.16 -15.30
CA GLY A 197 7.14 15.22 -15.41
C GLY A 197 8.11 15.14 -14.22
N ASP A 198 8.42 16.29 -13.62
CA ASP A 198 9.24 16.36 -12.40
C ASP A 198 8.45 16.22 -11.11
N THR A 199 7.12 16.04 -11.19
CA THR A 199 6.31 15.82 -9.99
C THR A 199 6.27 14.33 -9.66
N LEU A 200 6.88 13.96 -8.54
CA LEU A 200 6.73 12.67 -7.92
C LEU A 200 5.51 12.69 -6.98
N PHE A 201 4.61 11.72 -7.13
CA PHE A 201 3.41 11.57 -6.31
C PHE A 201 3.40 10.17 -5.71
N THR A 202 3.50 10.09 -4.38
CA THR A 202 3.70 8.82 -3.67
C THR A 202 2.72 8.66 -2.52
N VAL A 203 2.15 7.46 -2.41
CA VAL A 203 1.37 7.00 -1.27
C VAL A 203 2.32 6.28 -0.32
N LEU A 204 2.32 6.68 0.94
CA LEU A 204 3.06 6.03 2.02
C LEU A 204 2.07 5.55 3.09
N ALA A 205 2.14 4.27 3.43
CA ALA A 205 1.29 3.64 4.44
C ALA A 205 2.00 2.44 5.08
N PRO A 206 1.44 1.82 6.14
CA PRO A 206 1.93 0.54 6.62
C PRO A 206 1.94 -0.51 5.50
N MET A 207 2.68 -1.59 5.73
CA MET A 207 2.77 -2.71 4.78
C MET A 207 1.41 -3.29 4.37
N ARG A 208 0.38 -3.16 5.21
CA ARG A 208 -1.00 -3.56 4.90
C ARG A 208 -1.81 -2.55 4.07
N MET A 209 -1.14 -1.82 3.19
CA MET A 209 -1.79 -0.91 2.25
C MET A 209 -2.67 -1.69 1.26
N ASP A 210 -3.80 -1.11 0.86
CA ASP A 210 -4.52 -1.56 -0.33
C ASP A 210 -3.76 -1.11 -1.59
N TYR A 211 -2.75 -1.90 -1.97
CA TYR A 211 -1.87 -1.61 -3.10
C TYR A 211 -2.64 -1.52 -4.42
N ALA A 212 -3.65 -2.37 -4.63
CA ALA A 212 -4.43 -2.37 -5.86
C ALA A 212 -5.17 -1.04 -6.05
N LYS A 213 -5.81 -0.55 -4.98
CA LYS A 213 -6.51 0.74 -4.98
C LYS A 213 -5.54 1.92 -5.11
N ALA A 214 -4.39 1.88 -4.43
CA ALA A 214 -3.37 2.91 -4.54
C ALA A 214 -2.81 3.01 -5.97
N VAL A 215 -2.44 1.86 -6.57
CA VAL A 215 -1.93 1.79 -7.95
C VAL A 215 -2.99 2.26 -8.94
N ALA A 216 -4.25 1.81 -8.81
CA ALA A 216 -5.34 2.24 -9.68
C ALA A 216 -5.53 3.77 -9.64
N LEU A 217 -5.51 4.36 -8.44
CA LEU A 217 -5.66 5.80 -8.25
C LEU A 217 -4.49 6.59 -8.86
N LEU A 218 -3.26 6.16 -8.62
CA LEU A 218 -2.06 6.82 -9.12
C LEU A 218 -1.94 6.70 -10.65
N LYS A 219 -2.31 5.55 -11.23
CA LYS A 219 -2.41 5.39 -12.69
C LYS A 219 -3.45 6.33 -13.29
N TYR A 220 -4.59 6.54 -12.63
CA TYR A 220 -5.57 7.53 -13.08
C TYR A 220 -5.00 8.95 -13.02
N ILE A 221 -4.43 9.37 -11.88
CA ILE A 221 -3.81 10.70 -11.71
C ILE A 221 -2.71 10.93 -12.77
N HIS A 222 -1.92 9.90 -13.08
CA HIS A 222 -0.92 9.93 -14.13
C HIS A 222 -1.55 10.19 -15.52
N SER A 223 -2.69 9.56 -15.80
CA SER A 223 -3.40 9.66 -17.09
C SER A 223 -4.22 10.95 -17.30
N THR A 224 -4.61 11.66 -16.23
CA THR A 224 -5.48 12.86 -16.30
C THR A 224 -4.71 14.14 -16.70
N LYS A 225 -3.69 14.02 -17.56
CA LYS A 225 -2.98 15.17 -18.16
C LYS A 225 -3.44 15.43 -19.58
#